data_AF-A0A7C8I7D9-F1
#
_entry.id   AF-A0A7C8I7D9-F1
#
_cell.length_a   1.000
_cell.length_b   1.000
_cell.length_c   1.000
_cell.angle_alpha   90.00
_cell.angle_beta   90.00
_cell.angle_gamma   90.00
#
_symmetry.space_group_name_H-M   'P 1'
#
loop_
_entity.id
_entity.type
_entity.pdbx_description
1 polymer ?
#
loop_
_entity_poly.entity_id
_entity_poly.type
_entity_poly.pdbx_seq_one_letter_code
_entity_poly.pdbx_strand_id
1 'polypeptide(L)'
;MEAERPPARYAAAKPSHLPPKTTGATAKQSGPAAPVSKSRPRNTKRISPAKPRKSVSVAAVFKSSHRGEKRPGNPHRVPAKSSSRSPQKSASGHKRKRADVHPLAKEFKETTNTYRKHIYEDATSKITRTYQHLLASLTEATLQPVSSPADRNDPLGPPLKLTLPGKLDRATRSLYESTNVLLVAARTTNEHGEEVRLKMPFGDYTDRFVAESTKTSEELDALETQWEATVNEIWKVGTAVLGEDTMREMLFSAPQQPPSPGAESTLFIPEFGSDDATLVPARPAKKRVSFQELGPELLARPSKYQPLPIAPVIVGDEIKELQGVIAALGVDQIAELKQLEAEHQKWWNKKHQEIARALRDD
;
A
#
# COMPACT_ATOMS: atom_id res chain seq x y z
N MET A 1 38.55 50.06 -26.29
CA MET A 1 38.31 48.63 -26.61
C MET A 1 38.52 47.86 -25.34
N GLU A 2 37.51 47.81 -24.48
CA GLU A 2 37.53 47.05 -23.24
C GLU A 2 36.83 45.72 -23.48
N ALA A 3 37.53 44.63 -23.14
CA ALA A 3 37.06 43.27 -23.33
C ALA A 3 36.18 42.84 -22.17
N GLU A 4 34.97 42.43 -22.53
CA GLU A 4 33.90 41.90 -21.69
C GLU A 4 34.33 40.60 -20.98
N ARG A 5 34.21 40.56 -19.65
CA ARG A 5 34.41 39.33 -18.84
C ARG A 5 33.06 38.61 -18.69
N PRO A 6 32.97 37.30 -19.03
CA PRO A 6 31.74 36.54 -18.82
C PRO A 6 31.55 36.13 -17.35
N PRO A 7 30.29 36.03 -16.85
CA PRO A 7 30.01 35.60 -15.49
C PRO A 7 30.18 34.09 -15.29
N ALA A 8 30.57 33.75 -14.06
CA ALA A 8 30.84 32.40 -13.59
C ALA A 8 29.60 31.50 -13.61
N ARG A 9 29.81 30.26 -14.07
CA ARG A 9 28.81 29.18 -14.06
C ARG A 9 28.54 28.72 -12.63
N TYR A 10 27.28 28.71 -12.22
CA TYR A 10 26.81 28.08 -10.99
C TYR A 10 27.04 26.57 -11.02
N ALA A 11 27.62 26.05 -9.92
CA ALA A 11 27.88 24.65 -9.69
C ALA A 11 26.57 23.87 -9.49
N ALA A 12 26.45 22.73 -10.16
CA ALA A 12 25.34 21.79 -10.02
C ALA A 12 25.27 21.21 -8.60
N ALA A 13 24.09 21.32 -7.98
CA ALA A 13 23.76 20.66 -6.73
C ALA A 13 23.68 19.13 -6.91
N LYS A 14 24.23 18.40 -5.95
CA LYS A 14 24.20 16.92 -5.87
C LYS A 14 22.77 16.44 -5.55
N PRO A 15 22.32 15.31 -6.12
CA PRO A 15 21.05 14.70 -5.76
C PRO A 15 21.13 14.00 -4.39
N SER A 16 20.20 14.37 -3.50
CA SER A 16 19.94 13.71 -2.23
C SER A 16 19.24 12.36 -2.45
N HIS A 17 19.78 11.31 -1.83
CA HIS A 17 19.20 9.97 -1.79
C HIS A 17 17.97 9.94 -0.88
N LEU A 18 16.83 9.53 -1.44
CA LEU A 18 15.62 9.16 -0.70
C LEU A 18 15.76 7.72 -0.16
N PRO A 19 15.30 7.42 1.07
CA PRO A 19 15.16 6.04 1.55
C PRO A 19 13.86 5.36 1.05
N PRO A 20 13.83 4.02 0.98
CA PRO A 20 12.67 3.27 0.50
C PRO A 20 11.54 3.19 1.55
N LYS A 21 10.31 3.39 1.09
CA LYS A 21 9.06 3.14 1.82
C LYS A 21 8.90 1.66 2.15
N THR A 22 8.89 1.30 3.42
CA THR A 22 8.41 0.01 3.93
C THR A 22 6.90 0.09 4.19
N THR A 23 6.18 -0.90 3.67
CA THR A 23 4.74 -1.09 3.79
C THR A 23 4.39 -1.66 5.16
N GLY A 24 3.51 -0.97 5.88
CA GLY A 24 3.01 -1.37 7.20
C GLY A 24 1.96 -2.47 7.13
N ALA A 25 2.12 -3.43 8.06
CA ALA A 25 1.25 -4.57 8.30
C ALA A 25 -0.11 -4.17 8.90
N THR A 26 -1.08 -5.04 8.64
CA THR A 26 -2.50 -4.94 8.99
C THR A 26 -2.72 -5.11 10.49
N ALA A 27 -3.23 -4.09 11.18
CA ALA A 27 -3.72 -4.19 12.55
C ALA A 27 -5.25 -4.41 12.57
N LYS A 28 -5.69 -5.37 13.37
CA LYS A 28 -7.10 -5.71 13.63
C LYS A 28 -7.78 -4.56 14.36
N GLN A 29 -8.81 -3.97 13.77
CA GLN A 29 -9.75 -3.09 14.46
C GLN A 29 -10.84 -3.94 15.15
N SER A 30 -10.82 -3.89 16.48
CA SER A 30 -11.95 -4.17 17.36
C SER A 30 -13.00 -3.07 17.21
N GLY A 31 -14.25 -3.44 16.93
CA GLY A 31 -15.38 -2.51 16.84
C GLY A 31 -15.92 -2.09 18.21
N PRO A 32 -16.58 -0.92 18.30
CA PRO A 32 -17.20 -0.45 19.53
C PRO A 32 -18.55 -1.13 19.80
N ALA A 33 -18.80 -1.32 21.09
CA ALA A 33 -20.02 -1.85 21.67
C ALA A 33 -21.17 -0.83 21.61
N ALA A 34 -22.38 -1.34 21.32
CA ALA A 34 -23.64 -0.71 21.69
C ALA A 34 -24.59 -1.76 22.31
N PRO A 35 -25.51 -1.38 23.20
CA PRO A 35 -26.01 -2.26 24.25
C PRO A 35 -27.42 -2.76 23.95
N VAL A 36 -27.65 -4.07 23.81
CA VAL A 36 -29.03 -4.61 23.77
C VAL A 36 -29.10 -6.03 24.35
N SER A 37 -29.90 -6.13 25.42
CA SER A 37 -30.73 -7.25 25.86
C SER A 37 -30.09 -8.56 26.32
N LYS A 38 -30.13 -8.72 27.65
CA LYS A 38 -30.05 -9.98 28.39
C LYS A 38 -31.08 -10.99 27.84
N SER A 39 -30.60 -12.07 27.24
CA SER A 39 -31.37 -13.31 27.14
C SER A 39 -30.54 -14.51 27.59
N ARG A 40 -31.23 -15.36 28.34
CA ARG A 40 -30.82 -16.48 29.21
C ARG A 40 -30.17 -17.63 28.43
N PRO A 41 -29.03 -18.21 28.86
CA PRO A 41 -28.49 -19.39 28.21
C PRO A 41 -29.23 -20.66 28.67
N ARG A 42 -29.80 -21.39 27.70
CA ARG A 42 -30.16 -22.81 27.85
C ARG A 42 -28.94 -23.65 27.50
N ASN A 43 -28.61 -24.55 28.43
CA ASN A 43 -27.68 -25.68 28.28
C ASN A 43 -27.78 -26.36 26.91
N THR A 44 -26.69 -26.35 26.16
CA THR A 44 -26.43 -27.35 25.12
C THR A 44 -25.05 -27.98 25.37
N LYS A 45 -25.05 -29.30 25.35
CA LYS A 45 -23.97 -30.18 25.79
C LYS A 45 -22.75 -30.03 24.90
N ARG A 46 -21.58 -29.90 25.54
CA ARG A 46 -20.25 -30.12 24.96
C ARG A 46 -20.25 -31.41 24.13
N ILE A 47 -20.11 -31.29 22.82
CA ILE A 47 -19.66 -32.38 21.95
C ILE A 47 -18.16 -32.15 21.75
N SER A 48 -17.37 -33.03 22.36
CA SER A 48 -15.92 -33.13 22.17
C SER A 48 -15.58 -33.38 20.69
N PRO A 49 -14.58 -32.71 20.10
CA PRO A 49 -14.10 -33.07 18.77
C PRO A 49 -13.39 -34.44 18.82
N ALA A 50 -13.78 -35.32 17.90
CA ALA A 50 -13.15 -36.61 17.68
C ALA A 50 -11.70 -36.44 17.21
N LYS A 51 -10.84 -37.33 17.68
CA LYS A 51 -9.39 -37.41 17.41
C LYS A 51 -9.08 -37.30 15.91
N PRO A 52 -8.05 -36.55 15.48
CA PRO A 52 -7.65 -36.51 14.08
C PRO A 52 -7.15 -37.88 13.63
N ARG A 53 -7.74 -38.41 12.56
CA ARG A 53 -7.21 -39.56 11.83
C ARG A 53 -5.90 -39.17 11.17
N LYS A 54 -4.87 -39.99 11.37
CA LYS A 54 -3.52 -39.87 10.82
C LYS A 54 -3.58 -39.54 9.32
N SER A 55 -3.07 -38.39 8.93
CA SER A 55 -2.82 -38.03 7.54
C SER A 55 -1.76 -38.95 6.96
N VAL A 56 -2.12 -39.72 5.94
CA VAL A 56 -1.18 -40.54 5.18
C VAL A 56 -0.56 -39.64 4.12
N SER A 57 0.70 -39.29 4.31
CA SER A 57 1.45 -38.46 3.38
C SER A 57 1.76 -39.24 2.08
N VAL A 58 1.34 -38.70 0.94
CA VAL A 58 1.51 -39.28 -0.41
C VAL A 58 2.99 -39.31 -0.85
N ALA A 59 3.89 -38.66 -0.10
CA ALA A 59 5.33 -38.65 -0.36
C ALA A 59 6.05 -39.99 -0.07
N ALA A 60 5.36 -41.01 0.48
CA ALA A 60 5.97 -42.31 0.82
C ALA A 60 5.98 -43.34 -0.33
N VAL A 61 5.42 -43.04 -1.51
CA VAL A 61 5.28 -44.02 -2.61
C VAL A 61 6.51 -44.10 -3.53
N PHE A 62 7.52 -43.21 -3.38
CA PHE A 62 8.70 -43.17 -4.27
C PHE A 62 10.04 -43.31 -3.55
N LYS A 63 10.21 -44.30 -2.67
CA LYS A 63 11.54 -44.71 -2.19
C LYS A 63 11.84 -46.16 -2.58
N SER A 64 12.31 -46.36 -3.81
CA SER A 64 13.00 -47.59 -4.19
C SER A 64 14.37 -47.62 -3.51
N SER A 65 14.47 -48.39 -2.43
CA SER A 65 15.75 -48.70 -1.79
C SER A 65 16.46 -49.80 -2.59
N HIS A 66 17.45 -49.41 -3.38
CA HIS A 66 18.52 -50.31 -3.81
C HIS A 66 19.87 -49.64 -3.50
N ARG A 67 20.32 -49.78 -2.25
CA ARG A 67 21.73 -49.60 -1.90
C ARG A 67 22.35 -50.98 -1.73
N GLY A 68 23.14 -51.38 -2.73
CA GLY A 68 24.03 -52.53 -2.63
C GLY A 68 25.27 -52.15 -1.83
N GLU A 69 25.46 -52.80 -0.69
CA GLU A 69 26.66 -52.72 0.12
C GLU A 69 27.53 -53.96 -0.23
N LYS A 70 28.61 -53.74 -0.98
CA LYS A 70 29.63 -54.76 -1.26
C LYS A 70 30.72 -54.65 -0.20
N ARG A 71 30.92 -55.71 0.59
CA ARG A 71 32.18 -55.98 1.32
C ARG A 71 32.85 -57.23 0.74
N PRO A 72 34.20 -57.28 0.68
CA PRO A 72 34.95 -58.40 0.12
C PRO A 72 35.32 -59.42 1.23
N GLY A 73 35.31 -60.72 0.92
CA GLY A 73 35.74 -61.73 1.89
C GLY A 73 35.60 -63.19 1.47
N ASN A 74 36.63 -63.66 0.74
CA ASN A 74 37.18 -65.03 0.68
C ASN A 74 36.51 -66.18 -0.10
N PRO A 75 37.33 -67.10 -0.68
CA PRO A 75 36.91 -68.12 -1.63
C PRO A 75 36.74 -69.49 -0.96
N HIS A 76 35.58 -70.11 -1.11
CA HIS A 76 35.51 -71.57 -1.10
C HIS A 76 34.47 -72.06 -2.12
N ARG A 77 35.06 -72.70 -3.12
CA ARG A 77 34.54 -73.51 -4.22
C ARG A 77 33.43 -74.48 -3.80
N VAL A 78 32.23 -74.33 -4.41
CA VAL A 78 31.36 -75.45 -4.80
C VAL A 78 30.59 -75.03 -6.09
N PRO A 79 30.51 -75.88 -7.14
CA PRO A 79 29.92 -75.50 -8.41
C PRO A 79 28.43 -75.89 -8.54
N ALA A 80 27.81 -75.20 -9.51
CA ALA A 80 26.68 -75.62 -10.33
C ALA A 80 25.24 -75.22 -9.92
N LYS A 81 24.62 -74.54 -10.90
CA LYS A 81 23.21 -74.60 -11.33
C LYS A 81 22.16 -73.98 -10.40
N SER A 82 21.72 -72.77 -10.76
CA SER A 82 20.33 -72.48 -11.15
C SER A 82 20.27 -71.04 -11.65
N SER A 83 20.15 -70.79 -12.96
CA SER A 83 18.87 -70.50 -13.61
C SER A 83 18.05 -69.40 -12.92
N SER A 84 18.37 -68.14 -13.22
CA SER A 84 17.34 -67.13 -13.45
C SER A 84 17.90 -66.05 -14.38
N ARG A 85 17.85 -66.34 -15.69
CA ARG A 85 18.06 -65.33 -16.73
C ARG A 85 16.91 -64.32 -16.66
N SER A 86 17.15 -63.20 -15.99
CA SER A 86 16.44 -61.96 -16.26
C SER A 86 16.78 -61.54 -17.71
N PRO A 87 15.82 -61.17 -18.56
CA PRO A 87 16.13 -60.82 -19.94
C PRO A 87 16.82 -59.46 -19.96
N GLN A 88 18.16 -59.49 -20.09
CA GLN A 88 18.92 -58.32 -20.51
C GLN A 88 18.38 -57.88 -21.87
N LYS A 89 17.90 -56.64 -21.90
CA LYS A 89 17.50 -55.91 -23.08
C LYS A 89 18.77 -55.65 -23.90
N SER A 90 19.20 -56.64 -24.67
CA SER A 90 20.23 -56.45 -25.67
C SER A 90 19.68 -55.51 -26.74
N ALA A 91 20.23 -54.31 -26.77
CA ALA A 91 20.22 -53.46 -27.95
C ALA A 91 20.98 -54.20 -29.05
N SER A 92 20.26 -55.05 -29.79
CA SER A 92 20.76 -55.74 -30.97
C SER A 92 19.96 -55.23 -32.15
N GLY A 93 20.63 -54.39 -32.94
CA GLY A 93 20.20 -54.02 -34.28
C GLY A 93 20.12 -55.27 -35.15
N HIS A 94 18.95 -55.89 -35.19
CA HIS A 94 18.57 -56.83 -36.21
C HIS A 94 17.25 -56.37 -36.80
N LYS A 95 17.30 -55.97 -38.08
CA LYS A 95 16.15 -55.90 -38.97
C LYS A 95 15.52 -57.29 -39.00
N ARG A 96 14.67 -57.60 -38.02
CA ARG A 96 13.81 -58.79 -38.07
C ARG A 96 12.92 -58.59 -39.27
N LYS A 97 13.23 -59.34 -40.34
CA LYS A 97 12.32 -59.61 -41.44
C LYS A 97 10.94 -59.83 -40.82
N ARG A 98 9.96 -59.07 -41.26
CA ARG A 98 8.54 -59.23 -40.90
C ARG A 98 8.11 -60.60 -41.43
N ALA A 99 8.51 -61.68 -40.75
CA ALA A 99 7.97 -63.00 -40.97
C ALA A 99 6.49 -62.91 -40.62
N ASP A 100 5.65 -63.44 -41.51
CA ASP A 100 4.19 -63.41 -41.48
C ASP A 100 3.65 -63.47 -40.05
N VAL A 101 3.31 -62.30 -39.52
CA VAL A 101 2.57 -62.20 -38.27
C VAL A 101 1.18 -62.68 -38.63
N HIS A 102 0.82 -63.86 -38.14
CA HIS A 102 -0.50 -64.46 -38.29
C HIS A 102 -1.58 -63.36 -38.15
N PRO A 103 -2.56 -63.25 -39.07
CA PRO A 103 -3.53 -62.14 -39.09
C PRO A 103 -4.22 -61.95 -37.73
N LEU A 104 -4.62 -63.04 -37.08
CA LEU A 104 -5.16 -63.01 -35.70
C LEU A 104 -4.21 -62.39 -34.66
N ALA A 105 -2.90 -62.60 -34.78
CA ALA A 105 -1.93 -62.00 -33.86
C ALA A 105 -1.75 -60.50 -34.10
N LYS A 106 -1.98 -60.02 -35.33
CA LYS A 106 -2.01 -58.59 -35.66
C LYS A 106 -3.29 -57.96 -35.10
N GLU A 107 -4.45 -58.56 -35.36
CA GLU A 107 -5.74 -58.10 -34.84
C GLU A 107 -5.78 -58.11 -33.31
N PHE A 108 -5.24 -59.14 -32.66
CA PHE A 108 -5.15 -59.20 -31.19
C PHE A 108 -4.27 -58.07 -30.63
N LYS A 109 -3.16 -57.73 -31.30
CA LYS A 109 -2.31 -56.61 -30.87
C LYS A 109 -2.99 -55.26 -31.09
N GLU A 110 -3.70 -55.09 -32.20
CA GLU A 110 -4.45 -53.87 -32.52
C GLU A 110 -5.60 -53.66 -31.54
N THR A 111 -6.40 -54.70 -31.27
CA THR A 111 -7.48 -54.67 -30.27
C THR A 111 -6.93 -54.43 -28.86
N THR A 112 -5.84 -55.09 -28.46
CA THR A 112 -5.19 -54.85 -27.17
C THR A 112 -4.68 -53.41 -27.05
N ASN A 113 -4.06 -52.86 -28.11
CA ASN A 113 -3.60 -51.47 -28.11
C ASN A 113 -4.76 -50.49 -28.08
N THR A 114 -5.84 -50.77 -28.80
CA THR A 114 -7.05 -49.95 -28.83
C THR A 114 -7.71 -49.93 -27.45
N TYR A 115 -7.83 -51.09 -26.80
CA TYR A 115 -8.32 -51.21 -25.43
C TYR A 115 -7.45 -50.44 -24.45
N ARG A 116 -6.12 -50.57 -24.53
CA ARG A 116 -5.19 -49.79 -23.68
C ARG A 116 -5.36 -48.29 -23.89
N LYS A 117 -5.42 -47.82 -25.14
CA LYS A 117 -5.68 -46.41 -25.46
C LYS A 117 -7.00 -45.93 -24.87
N HIS A 118 -8.07 -46.70 -25.05
CA HIS A 118 -9.37 -46.38 -24.48
C HIS A 118 -9.34 -46.26 -22.94
N ILE A 119 -8.66 -47.17 -22.23
CA ILE A 119 -8.49 -47.04 -20.77
C ILE A 119 -7.76 -45.76 -20.40
N TYR A 120 -6.67 -45.42 -21.11
CA TYR A 120 -5.91 -44.19 -20.85
C TYR A 120 -6.74 -42.94 -21.14
N GLU A 121 -7.48 -42.92 -22.24
CA GLU A 121 -8.38 -41.83 -22.60
C GLU A 121 -9.52 -41.68 -21.57
N ASP A 122 -10.15 -42.78 -21.16
CA ASP A 122 -11.20 -42.75 -20.13
C ASP A 122 -10.64 -42.26 -18.79
N ALA A 123 -9.49 -42.79 -18.35
CA ALA A 123 -8.85 -42.37 -17.11
C ALA A 123 -8.44 -40.90 -17.13
N THR A 124 -7.83 -40.42 -18.22
CA THR A 124 -7.44 -39.01 -18.35
C THR A 124 -8.65 -38.09 -18.41
N SER A 125 -9.72 -38.50 -19.10
CA SER A 125 -10.98 -37.74 -19.14
C SER A 125 -11.62 -37.62 -17.75
N LYS A 126 -11.64 -38.70 -16.96
CA LYS A 126 -12.13 -38.72 -15.57
C LYS A 126 -11.30 -37.80 -14.68
N ILE A 127 -9.97 -37.90 -14.75
CA ILE A 127 -9.06 -37.04 -13.98
C ILE A 127 -9.33 -35.57 -14.33
N THR A 128 -9.44 -35.24 -15.62
CA THR A 128 -9.66 -33.87 -16.08
C THR A 128 -11.00 -33.32 -15.60
N ARG A 129 -12.08 -34.11 -15.71
CA ARG A 129 -13.41 -33.73 -15.20
C ARG A 129 -13.39 -33.49 -13.68
N THR A 130 -12.77 -34.40 -12.93
CA THR A 130 -12.68 -34.25 -11.46
C THR A 130 -11.87 -33.02 -11.06
N TYR A 131 -10.76 -32.75 -11.75
CA TYR A 131 -9.94 -31.56 -11.53
C TYR A 131 -10.74 -30.28 -11.80
N GLN A 132 -11.42 -30.20 -12.94
CA GLN A 132 -12.26 -29.03 -13.28
C GLN A 132 -13.39 -28.83 -12.28
N HIS A 133 -14.04 -29.91 -11.83
CA HIS A 133 -15.09 -29.84 -10.82
C HIS A 133 -14.57 -29.34 -9.46
N LEU A 134 -13.42 -29.85 -9.01
CA LEU A 134 -12.79 -29.38 -7.77
C LEU A 134 -12.36 -27.92 -7.86
N LEU A 135 -11.82 -27.51 -9.00
CA LEU A 135 -11.43 -26.12 -9.25
C LEU A 135 -12.67 -25.21 -9.21
N ALA A 136 -13.76 -25.59 -9.89
CA ALA A 136 -15.02 -24.85 -9.85
C ALA A 136 -15.57 -24.73 -8.41
N SER A 137 -15.64 -25.85 -7.68
CA SER A 137 -16.09 -25.87 -6.29
C SER A 137 -15.23 -24.98 -5.37
N LEU A 138 -13.91 -25.00 -5.56
CA LEU A 138 -12.99 -24.14 -4.81
C LEU A 138 -13.20 -22.67 -5.16
N THR A 139 -13.40 -22.34 -6.44
CA THR A 139 -13.71 -20.96 -6.84
C THR A 139 -15.03 -20.49 -6.24
N GLU A 140 -16.09 -21.29 -6.29
CA GLU A 140 -17.38 -20.96 -5.69
C GLU A 140 -17.31 -20.82 -4.17
N ALA A 141 -16.56 -21.68 -3.48
CA ALA A 141 -16.36 -21.59 -2.03
C ALA A 141 -15.54 -20.37 -1.61
N THR A 142 -14.65 -19.88 -2.47
CA THR A 142 -13.82 -18.68 -2.21
C THR A 142 -14.51 -17.37 -2.63
N LEU A 143 -15.63 -17.44 -3.34
CA LEU A 143 -16.48 -16.30 -3.63
C LEU A 143 -17.20 -15.84 -2.36
N GLN A 144 -16.88 -14.63 -1.92
CA GLN A 144 -17.54 -14.01 -0.77
C GLN A 144 -18.45 -12.86 -1.25
N PRO A 145 -19.63 -12.66 -0.64
CA PRO A 145 -20.48 -11.52 -0.95
C PRO A 145 -19.74 -10.22 -0.61
N VAL A 146 -19.83 -9.24 -1.51
CA VAL A 146 -19.33 -7.89 -1.27
C VAL A 146 -20.48 -7.04 -0.74
N SER A 147 -20.27 -6.43 0.43
CA SER A 147 -21.13 -5.38 0.98
C SER A 147 -20.88 -4.07 0.22
N SER A 148 -21.23 -4.06 -1.06
CA SER A 148 -21.37 -2.86 -1.88
C SER A 148 -22.73 -2.24 -1.59
N PRO A 149 -22.89 -0.91 -1.57
CA PRO A 149 -24.22 -0.31 -1.67
C PRO A 149 -24.92 -0.90 -2.90
N ALA A 150 -26.22 -1.19 -2.75
CA ALA A 150 -27.04 -1.77 -3.81
C ALA A 150 -26.85 -0.93 -5.08
N ASP A 151 -26.61 -1.60 -6.20
CA ASP A 151 -26.49 -0.94 -7.48
C ASP A 151 -27.79 -0.18 -7.74
N ARG A 152 -27.69 1.11 -8.10
CA ARG A 152 -28.85 2.01 -8.20
C ARG A 152 -29.89 1.50 -9.21
N ASN A 153 -29.47 0.61 -10.10
CA ASN A 153 -30.27 0.08 -11.20
C ASN A 153 -30.91 -1.28 -10.91
N ASP A 154 -30.48 -2.02 -9.88
CA ASP A 154 -31.10 -3.31 -9.52
C ASP A 154 -31.01 -3.59 -7.99
N PRO A 155 -31.95 -3.04 -7.20
CA PRO A 155 -31.95 -3.20 -5.74
C PRO A 155 -32.34 -4.61 -5.26
N LEU A 156 -32.82 -5.49 -6.15
CA LEU A 156 -33.24 -6.85 -5.82
C LEU A 156 -32.26 -7.93 -6.32
N GLY A 157 -31.22 -7.54 -7.05
CA GLY A 157 -30.20 -8.46 -7.54
C GLY A 157 -29.42 -9.14 -6.40
N PRO A 158 -28.98 -10.41 -6.59
CA PRO A 158 -28.12 -11.08 -5.62
C PRO A 158 -26.81 -10.28 -5.43
N PRO A 159 -26.27 -10.21 -4.21
CA PRO A 159 -25.05 -9.45 -3.95
C PRO A 159 -23.90 -10.00 -4.77
N LEU A 160 -23.18 -9.11 -5.46
CA LEU A 160 -22.01 -9.47 -6.25
C LEU A 160 -21.03 -10.26 -5.38
N LYS A 161 -20.74 -11.49 -5.77
CA LYS A 161 -19.76 -12.33 -5.08
C LYS A 161 -18.42 -12.17 -5.77
N LEU A 162 -17.40 -11.77 -5.02
CA LEU A 162 -16.04 -11.64 -5.51
C LEU A 162 -15.11 -12.54 -4.71
N THR A 163 -14.05 -13.01 -5.36
CA THR A 163 -12.95 -13.68 -4.67
C THR A 163 -12.24 -12.69 -3.74
N LEU A 164 -11.50 -13.20 -2.75
CA LEU A 164 -10.76 -12.37 -1.80
C LEU A 164 -9.78 -11.39 -2.49
N PRO A 165 -9.01 -11.79 -3.52
CA PRO A 165 -8.24 -10.85 -4.33
C PRO A 165 -9.11 -9.84 -5.08
N GLY A 166 -10.26 -10.25 -5.62
CA GLY A 166 -11.19 -9.33 -6.30
C GLY A 166 -11.82 -8.30 -5.36
N LYS A 167 -12.05 -8.66 -4.09
CA LYS A 167 -12.47 -7.72 -3.03
C LYS A 167 -11.39 -6.68 -2.77
N LEU A 168 -10.14 -7.13 -2.63
CA LEU A 168 -9.01 -6.25 -2.39
C LEU A 168 -8.80 -5.32 -3.59
N ASP A 169 -8.78 -5.86 -4.80
CA ASP A 169 -8.64 -5.08 -6.04
C ASP A 169 -9.73 -4.01 -6.14
N ARG A 170 -11.00 -4.35 -5.89
CA ARG A 170 -12.10 -3.39 -5.90
C ARG A 170 -11.96 -2.32 -4.80
N ALA A 171 -11.51 -2.67 -3.61
CA ALA A 171 -11.27 -1.72 -2.53
C ALA A 171 -10.06 -0.82 -2.82
N THR A 172 -9.04 -1.33 -3.51
CA THR A 172 -7.88 -0.54 -3.90
C THR A 172 -8.11 0.30 -5.14
N ARG A 173 -9.06 -0.06 -6.01
CA ARG A 173 -9.42 0.76 -7.18
C ARG A 173 -9.84 2.16 -6.78
N SER A 174 -10.56 2.36 -5.68
CA SER A 174 -10.88 3.71 -5.18
C SER A 174 -9.66 4.49 -4.69
N LEU A 175 -8.55 3.81 -4.37
CA LEU A 175 -7.27 4.43 -4.02
C LEU A 175 -6.41 4.73 -5.25
N TYR A 176 -6.59 3.96 -6.34
CA TYR A 176 -5.86 4.11 -7.60
C TYR A 176 -6.60 4.96 -8.65
N GLU A 177 -7.90 5.20 -8.47
CA GLU A 177 -8.62 6.20 -9.25
C GLU A 177 -7.94 7.54 -9.03
N SER A 178 -7.50 8.16 -10.13
CA SER A 178 -6.76 9.42 -10.06
C SER A 178 -7.61 10.44 -9.32
N THR A 179 -6.99 11.11 -8.34
CA THR A 179 -7.63 12.16 -7.54
C THR A 179 -8.28 13.24 -8.40
N ASN A 180 -7.84 13.37 -9.65
CA ASN A 180 -8.38 14.29 -10.65
C ASN A 180 -9.85 14.00 -11.02
N VAL A 181 -10.33 12.76 -10.89
CA VAL A 181 -11.73 12.37 -11.19
C VAL A 181 -12.66 12.60 -9.99
N LEU A 182 -12.10 12.88 -8.80
CA LEU A 182 -12.90 13.16 -7.62
C LEU A 182 -13.68 14.47 -7.82
N LEU A 183 -15.00 14.39 -7.68
CA LEU A 183 -15.86 15.55 -7.75
C LEU A 183 -15.79 16.33 -6.43
N VAL A 184 -15.23 17.53 -6.50
CA VAL A 184 -15.27 18.51 -5.43
C VAL A 184 -16.61 19.24 -5.50
N ALA A 185 -17.32 19.28 -4.38
CA ALA A 185 -18.51 20.11 -4.22
C ALA A 185 -18.13 21.43 -3.55
N ALA A 186 -17.88 22.46 -4.35
CA ALA A 186 -17.67 23.82 -3.85
C ALA A 186 -19.03 24.54 -3.72
N ARG A 187 -19.15 25.44 -2.74
CA ARG A 187 -20.34 26.31 -2.62
C ARG A 187 -19.96 27.71 -3.06
N THR A 188 -20.53 28.13 -4.17
CA THR A 188 -20.38 29.48 -4.71
C THR A 188 -21.68 30.24 -4.50
N THR A 189 -21.59 31.48 -4.05
CA THR A 189 -22.73 32.40 -4.03
C THR A 189 -22.85 33.04 -5.40
N ASN A 190 -24.02 32.90 -6.03
CA ASN A 190 -24.29 33.58 -7.29
C ASN A 190 -24.46 35.09 -7.08
N GLU A 191 -24.51 35.85 -8.17
CA GLU A 191 -24.78 37.30 -8.17
C GLU A 191 -26.09 37.69 -7.46
N HIS A 192 -27.02 36.73 -7.29
CA HIS A 192 -28.29 36.92 -6.58
C HIS A 192 -28.22 36.52 -5.09
N GLY A 193 -27.03 36.21 -4.57
CA GLY A 193 -26.80 35.81 -3.17
C GLY A 193 -27.22 34.37 -2.84
N GLU A 194 -27.70 33.60 -3.82
CA GLU A 194 -28.09 32.20 -3.62
C GLU A 194 -26.85 31.28 -3.58
N GLU A 195 -26.76 30.40 -2.57
CA GLU A 195 -25.71 29.39 -2.47
C GLU A 195 -25.95 28.26 -3.48
N VAL A 196 -25.17 28.20 -4.55
CA VAL A 196 -25.17 27.09 -5.51
C VAL A 196 -24.01 26.14 -5.20
N ARG A 197 -24.33 24.84 -5.21
CA ARG A 197 -23.32 23.77 -5.09
C ARG A 197 -22.77 23.46 -6.47
N LEU A 198 -21.58 23.98 -6.78
CA LEU A 198 -20.83 23.61 -7.97
C LEU A 198 -20.13 22.27 -7.73
N LYS A 199 -20.45 21.27 -8.55
CA LYS A 199 -19.70 20.02 -8.60
C LYS A 199 -18.74 20.09 -9.78
N MET A 200 -17.45 20.06 -9.50
CA MET A 200 -16.41 20.07 -10.52
C MET A 200 -15.32 19.04 -10.20
N PRO A 201 -14.64 18.46 -11.19
CA PRO A 201 -13.52 17.58 -10.93
C PRO A 201 -12.39 18.33 -10.21
N PHE A 202 -11.66 17.63 -9.33
CA PHE A 202 -10.61 18.21 -8.51
C PHE A 202 -9.49 18.85 -9.34
N GLY A 203 -9.18 18.29 -10.52
CA GLY A 203 -8.19 18.88 -11.44
C GLY A 203 -8.57 20.30 -11.88
N ASP A 204 -9.78 20.45 -12.42
CA ASP A 204 -10.29 21.76 -12.83
C ASP A 204 -10.37 22.75 -11.63
N TYR A 205 -10.64 22.24 -10.43
CA TYR A 205 -10.64 23.04 -9.21
C TYR A 205 -9.23 23.55 -8.87
N THR A 206 -8.21 22.69 -8.95
CA THR A 206 -6.82 23.11 -8.70
C THR A 206 -6.34 24.12 -9.72
N ASP A 207 -6.72 23.97 -10.98
CA ASP A 207 -6.33 24.91 -12.03
C ASP A 207 -6.94 26.30 -11.82
N ARG A 208 -8.22 26.35 -11.42
CA ARG A 208 -8.86 27.63 -11.04
C ARG A 208 -8.22 28.27 -9.82
N PHE A 209 -7.91 27.48 -8.79
CA PHE A 209 -7.25 27.99 -7.60
C PHE A 209 -5.88 28.59 -7.93
N VAL A 210 -5.09 27.93 -8.77
CA VAL A 210 -3.80 28.47 -9.23
C VAL A 210 -4.01 29.77 -9.99
N ALA A 211 -4.96 29.83 -10.92
CA ALA A 211 -5.25 31.04 -11.69
C ALA A 211 -5.72 32.22 -10.81
N GLU A 212 -6.57 31.95 -9.81
CA GLU A 212 -6.99 32.97 -8.83
C GLU A 212 -5.82 33.42 -7.98
N SER A 213 -4.99 32.50 -7.49
CA SER A 213 -3.81 32.83 -6.69
C SER A 213 -2.82 33.71 -7.46
N THR A 214 -2.56 33.40 -8.73
CA THR A 214 -1.67 34.22 -9.58
C THR A 214 -2.27 35.60 -9.84
N LYS A 215 -3.58 35.67 -10.05
CA LYS A 215 -4.26 36.96 -10.22
C LYS A 215 -4.16 37.81 -8.95
N THR A 216 -4.39 37.22 -7.77
CA THR A 216 -4.28 37.96 -6.50
C THR A 216 -2.85 38.40 -6.22
N SER A 217 -1.83 37.62 -6.59
CA SER A 217 -0.44 38.06 -6.45
C SER A 217 -0.12 39.22 -7.38
N GLU A 218 -0.59 39.20 -8.63
CA GLU A 218 -0.40 40.32 -9.56
C GLU A 218 -1.10 41.61 -9.07
N GLU A 219 -2.28 41.48 -8.46
CA GLU A 219 -3.00 42.61 -7.84
C GLU A 219 -2.24 43.17 -6.64
N LEU A 220 -1.65 42.31 -5.80
CA LEU A 220 -0.82 42.72 -4.67
C LEU A 220 0.46 43.43 -5.12
N ASP A 221 1.16 42.91 -6.12
CA ASP A 221 2.36 43.54 -6.69
C ASP A 221 2.03 44.94 -7.26
N ALA A 222 0.88 45.06 -7.94
CA ALA A 222 0.41 46.36 -8.44
C ALA A 222 0.08 47.34 -7.30
N LEU A 223 -0.57 46.87 -6.23
CA LEU A 223 -0.85 47.68 -5.04
C LEU A 223 0.43 48.09 -4.29
N GLU A 224 1.43 47.20 -4.21
CA GLU A 224 2.73 47.48 -3.60
C GLU A 224 3.44 48.59 -4.36
N THR A 225 3.52 48.51 -5.70
CA THR A 225 4.15 49.57 -6.51
C THR A 225 3.42 50.92 -6.38
N GLN A 226 2.09 50.93 -6.29
CA GLN A 226 1.31 52.15 -6.04
C GLN A 226 1.59 52.71 -4.65
N TRP A 227 1.64 51.84 -3.64
CA TRP A 227 1.96 52.21 -2.27
C TRP A 227 3.37 52.81 -2.19
N GLU A 228 4.39 52.16 -2.77
CA GLU A 228 5.75 52.68 -2.83
C GLU A 228 5.81 54.05 -3.53
N ALA A 229 5.08 54.24 -4.63
CA ALA A 229 5.02 55.52 -5.33
C ALA A 229 4.44 56.63 -4.43
N THR A 230 3.31 56.37 -3.77
CA THR A 230 2.69 57.35 -2.87
C THR A 230 3.56 57.66 -1.65
N VAL A 231 4.18 56.65 -1.04
CA VAL A 231 5.11 56.84 0.09
C VAL A 231 6.33 57.64 -0.35
N ASN A 232 6.87 57.38 -1.54
CA ASN A 232 7.97 58.15 -2.10
C ASN A 232 7.60 59.62 -2.38
N GLU A 233 6.37 59.90 -2.82
CA GLU A 233 5.88 61.27 -2.98
C GLU A 233 5.73 61.98 -1.64
N ILE A 234 5.13 61.32 -0.63
CA ILE A 234 5.03 61.84 0.73
C ILE A 234 6.43 62.12 1.29
N TRP A 235 7.40 61.22 1.08
CA TRP A 235 8.79 61.42 1.46
C TRP A 235 9.40 62.66 0.80
N LYS A 236 9.30 62.78 -0.54
CA LYS A 236 9.83 63.94 -1.28
C LYS A 236 9.25 65.26 -0.80
N VAL A 237 7.93 65.34 -0.64
CA VAL A 237 7.26 66.56 -0.15
C VAL A 237 7.65 66.85 1.30
N GLY A 238 7.67 65.82 2.15
CA GLY A 238 8.05 65.95 3.55
C GLY A 238 9.49 66.43 3.73
N THR A 239 10.45 65.85 3.01
CA THR A 239 11.86 66.29 3.07
C THR A 239 12.05 67.74 2.60
N ALA A 240 11.28 68.18 1.60
CA ALA A 240 11.31 69.57 1.13
C ALA A 240 10.75 70.59 2.14
N VAL A 241 9.75 70.19 2.96
CA VAL A 241 9.08 71.10 3.92
C VAL A 241 9.68 71.01 5.32
N LEU A 242 9.98 69.81 5.81
CA LEU A 242 10.34 69.51 7.20
C LEU A 242 11.84 69.20 7.38
N GLY A 243 12.56 68.88 6.31
CA GLY A 243 13.92 68.37 6.34
C GLY A 243 14.00 66.83 6.37
N GLU A 244 15.16 66.28 6.03
CA GLU A 244 15.37 64.83 5.92
C GLU A 244 15.35 64.12 7.29
N ASP A 245 15.95 64.73 8.31
CA ASP A 245 16.11 64.12 9.64
C ASP A 245 14.77 63.94 10.37
N THR A 246 13.89 64.93 10.27
CA THR A 246 12.55 64.89 10.89
C THR A 246 11.63 63.87 10.20
N MET A 247 11.69 63.77 8.86
CA MET A 247 10.95 62.74 8.11
C MET A 247 11.45 61.33 8.40
N ARG A 248 12.77 61.15 8.55
CA ARG A 248 13.37 59.88 8.95
C ARG A 248 12.89 59.46 10.33
N GLU A 249 12.85 60.39 11.29
CA GLU A 249 12.38 60.11 12.66
C GLU A 249 10.87 59.75 12.71
N MET A 250 10.05 60.41 11.88
CA MET A 250 8.61 60.14 11.82
C MET A 250 8.25 58.82 11.14
N LEU A 251 8.92 58.44 10.06
CA LEU A 251 8.57 57.23 9.28
C LEU A 251 9.32 55.98 9.75
N PHE A 252 10.55 56.15 10.23
CA PHE A 252 11.39 55.07 10.71
C PHE A 252 11.65 55.19 12.21
N SER A 253 10.64 55.62 12.96
CA SER A 253 10.72 55.70 14.42
C SER A 253 11.36 54.43 14.95
N ALA A 254 12.54 54.57 15.55
CA ALA A 254 13.28 53.44 16.07
C ALA A 254 12.33 52.62 16.94
N PRO A 255 12.33 51.27 16.83
CA PRO A 255 11.45 50.43 17.61
C PRO A 255 11.59 50.87 19.06
N GLN A 256 10.50 51.42 19.63
CA GLN A 256 10.49 51.83 21.02
C GLN A 256 10.98 50.62 21.81
N GLN A 257 12.05 50.84 22.55
CA GLN A 257 12.64 49.87 23.45
C GLN A 257 11.49 49.17 24.20
N PRO A 258 11.45 47.82 24.23
CA PRO A 258 10.32 47.11 24.80
C PRO A 258 10.03 47.68 26.19
N PRO A 259 8.76 48.02 26.49
CA PRO A 259 8.42 48.65 27.75
C PRO A 259 8.96 47.79 28.89
N SER A 260 9.69 48.45 29.80
CA SER A 260 10.20 47.85 31.03
C SER A 260 9.15 46.93 31.67
N PRO A 261 9.53 45.71 32.13
CA PRO A 261 8.59 44.74 32.67
C PRO A 261 8.01 45.27 33.98
N GLY A 262 6.88 45.95 33.90
CA GLY A 262 6.23 46.56 35.06
C GLY A 262 5.11 47.56 34.72
N ALA A 263 5.01 48.03 33.47
CA ALA A 263 3.85 48.79 33.04
C ALA A 263 2.84 47.85 32.39
N GLU A 264 1.81 47.48 33.14
CA GLU A 264 0.65 46.72 32.68
C GLU A 264 -0.07 47.49 31.55
N SER A 265 0.36 47.25 30.32
CA SER A 265 -0.28 47.76 29.11
C SER A 265 -1.54 46.94 28.84
N THR A 266 -2.67 47.40 29.37
CA THR A 266 -4.01 46.88 29.14
C THR A 266 -4.54 47.16 27.72
N LEU A 267 -3.66 47.21 26.71
CA LEU A 267 -4.02 47.48 25.31
C LEU A 267 -3.87 46.27 24.39
N PHE A 268 -3.24 45.19 24.86
CA PHE A 268 -3.25 43.91 24.14
C PHE A 268 -4.12 42.92 24.89
N ILE A 269 -5.33 42.72 24.37
CA ILE A 269 -6.15 41.56 24.73
C ILE A 269 -5.45 40.35 24.10
N PRO A 270 -4.98 39.36 24.88
CA PRO A 270 -4.36 38.15 24.33
C PRO A 270 -5.35 37.45 23.38
N GLU A 271 -4.94 37.22 22.14
CA GLU A 271 -5.77 36.61 21.08
C GLU A 271 -5.98 35.10 21.23
N PHE A 272 -5.42 34.45 22.24
CA PHE A 272 -5.63 33.02 22.50
C PHE A 272 -6.65 32.84 23.61
N GLY A 273 -7.91 32.70 23.21
CA GLY A 273 -8.99 32.23 24.08
C GLY A 273 -8.65 30.87 24.66
N SER A 274 -8.37 30.85 25.95
CA SER A 274 -8.64 29.70 26.81
C SER A 274 -10.14 29.44 26.73
N ASP A 275 -10.50 28.20 26.36
CA ASP A 275 -11.84 27.65 26.41
C ASP A 275 -12.32 27.55 27.88
N ASP A 276 -12.66 28.69 28.48
CA ASP A 276 -13.40 28.71 29.74
C ASP A 276 -14.61 29.63 29.59
N ALA A 277 -15.54 29.17 28.75
CA ALA A 277 -16.86 29.73 28.62
C ALA A 277 -17.73 29.29 29.81
N THR A 278 -17.44 29.83 31.01
CA THR A 278 -18.42 29.82 32.10
C THR A 278 -18.54 31.19 32.75
N LEU A 279 -19.75 31.76 32.64
CA LEU A 279 -20.33 32.71 33.58
C LEU A 279 -19.82 34.16 33.59
N VAL A 280 -19.79 34.84 32.43
CA VAL A 280 -19.84 36.32 32.42
C VAL A 280 -21.04 36.80 31.60
N PRO A 281 -21.96 37.62 32.16
CA PRO A 281 -23.14 38.09 31.47
C PRO A 281 -22.76 38.95 30.25
N ALA A 282 -23.50 38.71 29.16
CA ALA A 282 -23.31 39.31 27.85
C ALA A 282 -23.25 40.83 27.91
N ARG A 283 -22.04 41.38 27.74
CA ARG A 283 -21.86 42.80 27.43
C ARG A 283 -22.29 43.05 25.97
N PRO A 284 -22.91 44.21 25.66
CA PRO A 284 -23.32 44.52 24.29
C PRO A 284 -22.12 44.45 23.35
N ALA A 285 -22.28 43.70 22.26
CA ALA A 285 -21.25 43.47 21.26
C ALA A 285 -20.77 44.82 20.70
N LYS A 286 -19.57 45.25 21.11
CA LYS A 286 -18.88 46.37 20.46
C LYS A 286 -18.66 45.96 19.01
N LYS A 287 -19.05 46.81 18.06
CA LYS A 287 -18.80 46.60 16.63
C LYS A 287 -17.28 46.43 16.45
N ARG A 288 -16.86 45.19 16.21
CA ARG A 288 -15.47 44.85 15.93
C ARG A 288 -15.25 45.11 14.45
N VAL A 289 -14.29 45.99 14.15
CA VAL A 289 -13.77 46.16 12.80
C VAL A 289 -12.76 45.04 12.61
N SER A 290 -13.17 43.95 11.96
CA SER A 290 -12.23 42.94 11.48
C SER A 290 -11.67 43.43 10.15
N PHE A 291 -10.36 43.55 10.06
CA PHE A 291 -9.69 43.74 8.78
C PHE A 291 -9.96 42.48 7.94
N GLN A 292 -10.57 42.66 6.78
CA GLN A 292 -10.79 41.58 5.84
C GLN A 292 -9.43 41.27 5.21
N GLU A 293 -8.78 40.20 5.67
CA GLU A 293 -7.57 39.70 5.02
C GLU A 293 -7.92 39.34 3.58
N LEU A 294 -7.21 39.96 2.63
CA LEU A 294 -7.27 39.65 1.19
C LEU A 294 -6.61 38.28 0.89
N GLY A 295 -6.85 37.30 1.76
CA GLY A 295 -6.57 35.91 1.44
C GLY A 295 -7.66 35.38 0.51
N PRO A 296 -7.37 34.37 -0.33
CA PRO A 296 -8.40 33.71 -1.13
C PRO A 296 -9.55 33.28 -0.19
N GLU A 297 -10.79 33.65 -0.55
CA GLU A 297 -12.01 33.50 0.28
C GLU A 297 -12.21 32.04 0.77
N LEU A 298 -11.55 31.10 0.10
CA LEU A 298 -11.49 29.68 0.39
C LEU A 298 -10.77 29.33 1.71
N LEU A 299 -9.75 30.08 2.12
CA LEU A 299 -8.99 29.82 3.36
C LEU A 299 -9.55 30.58 4.57
N ALA A 300 -10.18 31.74 4.34
CA ALA A 300 -10.80 32.54 5.38
C ALA A 300 -12.15 31.97 5.86
N ARG A 301 -12.71 30.98 5.15
CA ARG A 301 -14.01 30.41 5.48
C ARG A 301 -13.88 29.47 6.68
N PRO A 302 -14.56 29.74 7.81
CA PRO A 302 -14.50 28.85 8.97
C PRO A 302 -14.99 27.46 8.57
N SER A 303 -14.11 26.47 8.72
CA SER A 303 -14.41 25.09 8.35
C SER A 303 -15.57 24.59 9.23
N LYS A 304 -16.70 24.24 8.62
CA LYS A 304 -17.87 23.69 9.33
C LYS A 304 -17.73 22.18 9.61
N TYR A 305 -16.51 21.66 9.64
CA TYR A 305 -16.30 20.27 10.03
C TYR A 305 -16.58 20.16 11.52
N GLN A 306 -17.35 19.14 11.92
CA GLN A 306 -17.40 18.78 13.33
C GLN A 306 -15.95 18.58 13.81
N PRO A 307 -15.58 19.11 14.98
CA PRO A 307 -14.28 18.82 15.55
C PRO A 307 -14.13 17.31 15.56
N LEU A 308 -13.16 16.81 14.79
CA LEU A 308 -12.86 15.40 14.77
C LEU A 308 -12.59 14.98 16.22
N PRO A 309 -13.06 13.81 16.66
CA PRO A 309 -12.77 13.33 18.00
C PRO A 309 -11.25 13.40 18.18
N ILE A 310 -10.83 14.22 19.14
CA ILE A 310 -9.43 14.37 19.52
C ILE A 310 -8.89 12.96 19.69
N ALA A 311 -7.85 12.63 18.91
CA ALA A 311 -7.26 11.30 18.97
C ALA A 311 -6.99 10.96 20.44
N PRO A 312 -7.41 9.79 20.92
CA PRO A 312 -7.20 9.42 22.31
C PRO A 312 -5.71 9.61 22.60
N VAL A 313 -5.42 10.38 23.65
CA VAL A 313 -4.05 10.66 24.07
C VAL A 313 -3.44 9.31 24.43
N ILE A 314 -2.65 8.76 23.50
CA ILE A 314 -1.96 7.49 23.70
C ILE A 314 -0.97 7.75 24.84
N VAL A 315 -1.22 7.12 25.98
CA VAL A 315 -0.40 7.28 27.18
C VAL A 315 1.02 6.85 26.82
N GLY A 316 2.02 7.66 27.18
CA GLY A 316 3.41 7.44 26.74
C GLY A 316 4.00 6.07 27.08
N ASP A 317 3.38 5.34 28.01
CA ASP A 317 3.78 3.98 28.39
C ASP A 317 3.35 2.92 27.36
N GLU A 318 2.19 3.08 26.71
CA GLU A 318 1.76 2.19 25.61
C GLU A 318 2.68 2.36 24.38
N ILE A 319 3.15 3.59 24.13
CA ILE A 319 4.12 3.88 23.07
C ILE A 319 5.45 3.19 23.34
N LYS A 320 5.93 3.21 24.59
CA LYS A 320 7.17 2.52 24.98
C LYS A 320 7.05 1.00 24.86
N GLU A 321 5.89 0.44 25.23
CA GLU A 321 5.64 -0.99 25.09
C GLU A 321 5.59 -1.40 23.61
N LEU A 322 4.88 -0.65 22.76
CA LEU A 322 4.87 -0.84 21.31
C LEU A 322 6.27 -0.72 20.71
N GLN A 323 7.06 0.27 21.15
CA GLN A 323 8.44 0.44 20.69
C GLN A 323 9.32 -0.74 21.09
N GLY A 324 9.12 -1.31 22.29
CA GLY A 324 9.79 -2.53 22.74
C GLY A 324 9.41 -3.76 21.90
N VAL A 325 8.13 -3.93 21.60
CA VAL A 325 7.64 -5.04 20.75
C VAL A 325 8.19 -4.92 19.33
N ILE A 326 8.21 -3.71 18.76
CA ILE A 326 8.77 -3.46 17.42
C ILE A 326 10.27 -3.74 17.39
N ALA A 327 11.01 -3.32 18.43
CA ALA A 327 12.44 -3.60 18.54
C ALA A 327 12.72 -5.11 18.65
N ALA A 328 11.94 -5.84 19.45
CA ALA A 328 12.07 -7.29 19.57
C ALA A 328 11.75 -8.01 18.25
N LEU A 329 10.66 -7.63 17.56
CA LEU A 329 10.28 -8.21 16.28
C LEU A 329 11.36 -8.00 15.20
N GLY A 330 12.02 -6.84 15.23
CA GLY A 330 13.12 -6.53 14.33
C GLY A 330 14.34 -7.42 14.51
N VAL A 331 14.67 -7.81 15.75
CA VAL A 331 15.84 -8.65 16.04
C VAL A 331 15.69 -10.05 15.45
N ASP A 332 14.52 -10.68 15.66
CA ASP A 332 14.26 -12.03 15.17
C ASP A 332 14.25 -12.08 13.63
N GLN A 333 13.59 -11.11 12.99
CA GLN A 333 13.53 -11.03 11.53
C GLN A 333 14.90 -10.75 10.89
N ILE A 334 15.72 -9.89 11.53
CA ILE A 334 17.09 -9.62 11.07
C ILE A 334 17.96 -10.88 11.23
N ALA A 335 17.78 -11.66 12.29
CA ALA A 335 18.50 -12.91 12.48
C ALA A 335 18.14 -13.95 11.40
N GLU A 336 16.85 -14.10 11.08
CA GLU A 336 16.39 -14.97 9.98
C GLU A 336 16.95 -14.54 8.61
N LEU A 337 16.93 -13.23 8.31
CA LEU A 337 17.49 -12.70 7.06
C LEU A 337 18.99 -12.98 6.93
N LYS A 338 19.76 -12.80 8.02
CA LYS A 338 21.19 -13.13 8.04
C LYS A 338 21.44 -14.63 7.82
N GLN A 339 20.58 -15.50 8.36
CA GLN A 339 20.69 -16.94 8.13
C GLN A 339 20.41 -17.30 6.67
N LEU A 340 19.34 -16.74 6.08
CA LEU A 340 19.00 -16.92 4.67
C LEU A 340 20.13 -16.43 3.75
N GLU A 341 20.74 -15.29 4.06
CA GLU A 341 21.88 -14.77 3.31
C GLU A 341 23.08 -15.73 3.36
N ALA A 342 23.41 -16.27 4.54
CA ALA A 342 24.48 -17.25 4.69
C ALA A 342 24.22 -18.57 3.93
N GLU A 343 22.96 -19.04 3.92
CA GLU A 343 22.55 -20.21 3.14
C GLU A 343 22.63 -19.97 1.63
N HIS A 344 22.17 -18.79 1.18
CA HIS A 344 22.28 -18.38 -0.22
C HIS A 344 23.74 -18.29 -0.68
N GLN A 345 24.62 -17.68 0.14
CA GLN A 345 26.06 -17.59 -0.15
C GLN A 345 26.69 -18.99 -0.30
N LYS A 346 26.34 -19.93 0.58
CA LYS A 346 26.80 -21.33 0.51
C LYS A 346 26.30 -22.02 -0.76
N TRP A 347 25.02 -21.85 -1.09
CA TRP A 347 24.44 -22.42 -2.30
C TRP A 347 25.10 -21.85 -3.56
N TRP A 348 25.33 -20.54 -3.60
CA TRP A 348 25.99 -19.85 -4.70
C TRP A 348 27.42 -20.32 -4.91
N ASN A 349 28.21 -20.46 -3.84
CA ASN A 349 29.57 -21.00 -3.89
C ASN A 349 29.59 -22.43 -4.41
N LYS A 350 28.63 -23.27 -3.98
CA LYS A 350 28.50 -24.64 -4.48
C LYS A 350 28.18 -24.66 -5.98
N LYS A 351 27.27 -23.81 -6.44
CA LYS A 351 26.95 -23.66 -7.87
C LYS A 351 28.15 -23.20 -8.69
N HIS A 352 28.90 -22.23 -8.19
CA HIS A 352 30.15 -21.79 -8.84
C HIS A 352 31.18 -22.91 -8.94
N GLN A 353 31.33 -23.73 -7.90
CA GLN A 353 32.22 -24.90 -7.94
C GLN A 353 31.73 -25.96 -8.94
N GLU A 354 30.43 -26.21 -9.05
CA GLU A 354 29.86 -27.13 -10.05
C GLU A 354 30.15 -26.64 -11.48
N ILE A 355 29.96 -25.34 -11.75
CA ILE A 355 30.26 -24.72 -13.06
C ILE A 355 31.76 -24.80 -13.36
N ALA A 356 32.62 -24.45 -12.39
CA ALA A 356 34.07 -24.49 -12.56
C ALA A 356 34.61 -25.91 -12.78
N ARG A 357 33.93 -26.94 -12.26
CA ARG A 357 34.25 -28.35 -12.54
C ARG A 357 33.84 -28.74 -13.96
N ALA A 358 32.62 -28.41 -14.38
CA ALA A 358 32.16 -28.68 -15.73
C ALA A 358 33.07 -28.04 -16.79
N LEU A 359 33.54 -26.81 -16.56
CA LEU A 359 34.48 -26.11 -17.45
C LEU A 359 35.92 -26.67 -17.46
N ARG A 360 36.28 -27.57 -16.53
CA ARG A 360 37.58 -28.27 -16.55
C ARG A 360 37.51 -29.65 -17.20
N ASP A 361 36.31 -30.22 -17.29
CA ASP A 361 36.07 -31.55 -17.87
C ASP A 361 35.78 -31.47 -19.39
N ASP A 362 35.55 -30.25 -19.92
CA ASP A 362 35.61 -29.89 -21.35
C ASP A 362 37.03 -29.44 -21.74
#